data_AF-A0A4P8GN32-F1
#
_entry.id   AF-A0A4P8GN32-F1
#
_cell.length_a   1.000
_cell.length_b   1.000
_cell.length_c   1.000
_cell.angle_alpha   90.00
_cell.angle_beta   90.00
_cell.angle_gamma   90.00
#
_symmetry.space_group_name_H-M   'P 1'
#
loop_
_entity.id
_entity.type
_entity.pdbx_description
1 polymer ?
#
loop_
_entity_poly.entity_id
_entity_poly.type
_entity_poly.pdbx_seq_one_letter_code
_entity_poly.pdbx_strand_id
1 'polypeptide(L)'
;MTETEPFPEESSPPPGPTSTAFPTSTPTSTAFERAKRAKEILETCLKGELTFRPPSPMRQGETREFVLHVTMGDPGAGHEEKIPGSNPVETRAPIVCEEMRADLSGPGMDIERAGNASGEMLVPEHGVAEWSWWITPREAGRKTLTLHLFATAENGPDLSLETFREDIQVEIEIGYVLNAIVRDWAQPLGVTIPVLVGAIGAILVWSRSRKRKARPAANTASED
;
A
#
# COMPACT_ATOMS: atom_id res chain seq x y z
N MET A 1 -1.84 51.02 -51.07
CA MET A 1 -1.92 51.82 -49.85
C MET A 1 -3.36 52.23 -49.69
N THR A 2 -4.11 51.49 -48.88
CA THR A 2 -5.42 51.91 -48.41
C THR A 2 -5.54 51.39 -46.99
N GLU A 3 -5.57 52.37 -46.10
CA GLU A 3 -5.66 52.32 -44.64
C GLU A 3 -7.07 51.84 -44.24
N THR A 4 -7.20 51.03 -43.20
CA THR A 4 -8.49 50.72 -42.58
C THR A 4 -8.28 50.72 -41.07
N GLU A 5 -8.85 51.75 -40.43
CA GLU A 5 -8.86 52.00 -38.99
C GLU A 5 -9.65 50.93 -38.21
N PRO A 6 -9.30 50.69 -36.93
CA PRO A 6 -10.04 49.83 -36.03
C PRO A 6 -11.22 50.54 -35.34
N PHE A 7 -12.32 49.81 -35.14
CA PHE A 7 -13.48 50.23 -34.35
C PHE A 7 -13.20 50.19 -32.83
N PRO A 8 -13.80 51.11 -32.03
CA PRO A 8 -13.69 51.10 -30.58
C PRO A 8 -14.65 50.07 -29.96
N GLU A 9 -14.14 49.27 -29.02
CA GLU A 9 -14.91 48.29 -28.25
C GLU A 9 -15.59 48.98 -27.05
N GLU A 10 -16.91 48.82 -26.97
CA GLU A 10 -17.81 49.45 -26.02
C GLU A 10 -17.70 48.81 -24.62
N SER A 11 -17.38 49.63 -23.62
CA SER A 11 -17.19 49.23 -22.22
C SER A 11 -18.53 48.92 -21.54
N SER A 12 -18.73 47.66 -21.14
CA SER A 12 -19.90 47.22 -20.35
C SER A 12 -19.75 47.53 -18.85
N PRO A 13 -20.82 47.92 -18.14
CA PRO A 13 -20.78 48.28 -16.72
C PRO A 13 -20.70 47.05 -15.79
N PRO A 14 -20.20 47.21 -14.54
CA PRO A 14 -20.01 46.10 -13.60
C PRO A 14 -21.34 45.62 -12.98
N PRO A 15 -21.52 44.31 -12.77
CA PRO A 15 -22.69 43.78 -12.07
C PRO A 15 -22.61 44.05 -10.56
N GLY A 16 -23.73 44.53 -9.99
CA GLY A 16 -23.86 44.81 -8.56
C GLY A 16 -23.81 43.56 -7.66
N PRO A 17 -23.50 43.71 -6.36
CA PRO A 17 -23.40 42.58 -5.44
C PRO A 17 -24.78 41.96 -5.18
N THR A 18 -24.99 40.75 -5.68
CA THR A 18 -26.14 39.93 -5.34
C THR A 18 -25.99 39.45 -3.90
N SER A 19 -26.89 39.88 -3.02
CA SER A 19 -26.97 39.43 -1.62
C SER A 19 -27.43 37.98 -1.59
N THR A 20 -26.47 37.06 -1.53
CA THR A 20 -26.71 35.62 -1.35
C THR A 20 -27.21 35.36 0.05
N ALA A 21 -28.52 35.13 0.18
CA ALA A 21 -29.10 34.58 1.40
C ALA A 21 -28.50 33.19 1.67
N PHE A 22 -27.87 33.02 2.83
CA PHE A 22 -27.35 31.72 3.25
C PHE A 22 -28.53 30.78 3.54
N PRO A 23 -28.61 29.58 2.94
CA PRO A 23 -29.62 28.61 3.30
C PRO A 23 -29.35 28.13 4.73
N THR A 24 -30.32 28.34 5.62
CA THR A 24 -30.37 27.73 6.95
C THR A 24 -30.51 26.22 6.78
N SER A 25 -29.38 25.51 6.74
CA SER A 25 -29.37 24.05 6.82
C SER A 25 -29.79 23.63 8.23
N THR A 26 -30.79 22.76 8.33
CA THR A 26 -31.16 22.09 9.58
C THR A 26 -30.37 20.77 9.63
N PRO A 27 -29.31 20.61 10.47
CA PRO A 27 -28.38 19.49 10.32
C PRO A 27 -28.49 18.42 11.43
N THR A 28 -29.67 18.22 12.04
CA THR A 28 -29.77 17.34 13.23
C THR A 28 -30.39 15.96 12.95
N SER A 29 -31.21 15.82 11.90
CA SER A 29 -31.95 14.57 11.65
C SER A 29 -31.07 13.40 11.16
N THR A 30 -29.90 13.67 10.58
CA THR A 30 -29.05 12.60 10.00
C THR A 30 -28.06 12.00 11.00
N ALA A 31 -27.50 12.79 11.93
CA ALA A 31 -26.48 12.30 12.87
C ALA A 31 -27.08 11.39 13.95
N PHE A 32 -28.23 11.77 14.52
CA PHE A 32 -28.91 10.98 15.55
C PHE A 32 -29.37 9.62 15.01
N GLU A 33 -29.97 9.60 13.82
CA GLU A 33 -30.40 8.35 13.17
C GLU A 33 -29.21 7.45 12.81
N ARG A 34 -28.09 8.01 12.35
CA ARG A 34 -26.85 7.23 12.14
C ARG A 34 -26.34 6.62 13.44
N ALA A 35 -26.32 7.38 14.53
CA ALA A 35 -25.88 6.88 15.83
C ALA A 35 -26.80 5.77 16.35
N LYS A 36 -28.12 5.91 16.17
CA LYS A 36 -29.10 4.90 16.51
C LYS A 36 -28.89 3.60 15.72
N ARG A 37 -28.74 3.69 14.39
CA ARG A 37 -28.44 2.53 13.53
C ARG A 37 -27.10 1.88 13.89
N ALA A 38 -26.08 2.70 14.18
CA ALA A 38 -24.79 2.19 14.58
C ALA A 38 -24.89 1.35 15.87
N LYS A 39 -25.70 1.82 16.82
CA LYS A 39 -25.99 1.07 18.03
C LYS A 39 -26.74 -0.24 17.73
N GLU A 40 -27.76 -0.19 16.86
CA GLU A 40 -28.53 -1.38 16.45
C GLU A 40 -27.64 -2.45 15.81
N ILE A 41 -26.69 -2.05 14.95
CA ILE A 41 -25.70 -2.98 14.35
C ILE A 41 -24.86 -3.62 15.45
N LEU A 42 -24.26 -2.80 16.33
CA LEU A 42 -23.37 -3.30 17.38
C LEU A 42 -24.08 -4.19 18.41
N GLU A 43 -25.39 -4.03 18.61
CA GLU A 43 -26.19 -4.89 19.50
C GLU A 43 -26.34 -6.32 18.96
N THR A 44 -26.17 -6.54 17.65
CA THR A 44 -26.19 -7.88 17.03
C THR A 44 -24.81 -8.55 17.01
N CYS A 45 -23.75 -7.80 17.28
CA CYS A 45 -22.38 -8.29 17.22
C CYS A 45 -21.99 -9.06 18.50
N LEU A 46 -21.08 -10.00 18.35
CA LEU A 46 -20.62 -10.87 19.42
C LEU A 46 -19.11 -10.72 19.61
N LYS A 47 -18.60 -11.18 20.76
CA LYS A 47 -17.14 -11.35 20.91
C LYS A 47 -16.72 -12.56 20.08
N GLY A 48 -15.89 -12.30 19.09
CA GLY A 48 -15.34 -13.33 18.23
C GLY A 48 -13.87 -13.61 18.53
N GLU A 49 -13.28 -14.45 17.70
CA GLU A 49 -11.86 -14.73 17.67
C GLU A 49 -11.28 -14.31 16.33
N LEU A 50 -10.15 -13.62 16.37
CA LEU A 50 -9.36 -13.23 15.21
C LEU A 50 -7.98 -13.86 15.34
N THR A 51 -7.53 -14.53 14.29
CA THR A 51 -6.24 -15.21 14.25
C THR A 51 -5.48 -14.91 12.97
N PHE A 52 -4.17 -14.74 13.10
CA PHE A 52 -3.26 -14.51 11.97
C PHE A 52 -1.84 -14.91 12.35
N ARG A 53 -0.96 -15.04 11.35
CA ARG A 53 0.49 -15.12 11.55
C ARG A 53 1.12 -13.81 11.07
N PRO A 54 1.84 -13.06 11.92
CA PRO A 54 2.53 -11.85 11.48
C PRO A 54 3.49 -12.19 10.34
N PRO A 55 3.59 -11.37 9.28
CA PRO A 55 4.45 -11.68 8.15
C PRO A 55 5.93 -11.37 8.41
N SER A 56 6.37 -11.17 9.66
CA SER A 56 7.74 -10.77 10.03
C SER A 56 8.65 -11.97 10.33
N PRO A 57 9.94 -11.97 9.95
CA PRO A 57 10.61 -10.96 9.13
C PRO A 57 10.31 -11.15 7.65
N MET A 58 10.30 -10.07 6.88
CA MET A 58 10.19 -10.07 5.41
C MET A 58 11.48 -9.63 4.75
N ARG A 59 11.63 -9.87 3.46
CA ARG A 59 12.71 -9.32 2.63
C ARG A 59 12.12 -8.31 1.66
N GLN A 60 12.82 -7.20 1.44
CA GLN A 60 12.42 -6.19 0.46
C GLN A 60 12.22 -6.83 -0.93
N GLY A 61 11.09 -6.56 -1.56
CA GLY A 61 10.68 -7.08 -2.87
C GLY A 61 10.21 -8.53 -2.89
N GLU A 62 10.20 -9.24 -1.76
CA GLU A 62 9.63 -10.58 -1.64
C GLU A 62 8.13 -10.46 -1.31
N THR A 63 7.28 -11.02 -2.18
CA THR A 63 5.83 -11.09 -1.94
C THR A 63 5.50 -12.25 -1.02
N ARG A 64 4.67 -12.01 -0.01
CA ARG A 64 4.12 -13.07 0.87
C ARG A 64 2.62 -12.94 1.04
N GLU A 65 1.98 -14.07 1.30
CA GLU A 65 0.58 -14.11 1.69
C GLU A 65 0.43 -13.77 3.18
N PHE A 66 -0.55 -12.94 3.49
CA PHE A 66 -1.04 -12.71 4.84
C PHE A 66 -2.51 -13.11 4.88
N VAL A 67 -2.86 -14.00 5.80
CA VAL A 67 -4.22 -14.52 5.95
C VAL A 67 -4.74 -14.18 7.34
N LEU A 68 -5.97 -13.71 7.38
CA LEU A 68 -6.73 -13.39 8.56
C LEU A 68 -7.94 -14.31 8.64
N HIS A 69 -8.07 -15.01 9.76
CA HIS A 69 -9.24 -15.80 10.10
C HIS A 69 -10.04 -15.09 11.18
N VAL A 70 -11.34 -14.94 10.97
CA VAL A 70 -12.26 -14.37 11.96
C VAL A 70 -13.44 -15.30 12.15
N THR A 71 -13.82 -15.51 13.40
CA THR A 71 -14.93 -16.39 13.80
C THR A 71 -15.79 -15.70 14.86
N MET A 72 -17.10 -15.98 14.84
CA MET A 72 -18.03 -15.54 15.90
C MET A 72 -18.22 -16.58 17.01
N GLY A 73 -17.85 -17.83 16.76
CA GLY A 73 -18.11 -18.96 17.65
C GLY A 73 -16.99 -19.99 17.60
N ASP A 74 -17.33 -21.27 17.54
CA ASP A 74 -16.33 -22.34 17.41
C ASP A 74 -15.78 -22.37 15.98
N PRO A 75 -14.48 -22.09 15.76
CA PRO A 75 -13.86 -22.17 14.44
C PRO A 75 -13.72 -23.61 13.92
N GLY A 76 -13.90 -24.60 14.79
CA GLY A 76 -13.57 -26.00 14.52
C GLY A 76 -12.09 -26.31 14.75
N ALA A 77 -11.78 -27.59 14.94
CA ALA A 77 -10.42 -28.05 15.21
C ALA A 77 -9.48 -27.79 14.02
N GLY A 78 -8.28 -27.28 14.31
CA GLY A 78 -7.18 -27.15 13.34
C GLY A 78 -7.32 -25.98 12.36
N HIS A 79 -8.18 -24.99 12.63
CA HIS A 79 -8.29 -23.81 11.74
C HIS A 79 -6.95 -23.07 11.59
N GLU A 80 -6.19 -22.97 12.69
CA GLU A 80 -4.89 -22.31 12.77
C GLU A 80 -3.80 -22.93 11.88
N GLU A 81 -3.97 -24.21 11.52
CA GLU A 81 -3.05 -24.95 10.65
C GLU A 81 -3.19 -24.50 9.18
N LYS A 82 -4.32 -23.88 8.83
CA LYS A 82 -4.58 -23.38 7.48
C LYS A 82 -4.01 -21.97 7.26
N ILE A 83 -3.60 -21.27 8.32
CA ILE A 83 -2.96 -19.95 8.21
C ILE A 83 -1.50 -20.14 7.75
N PRO A 84 -1.13 -19.66 6.55
CA PRO A 84 0.20 -19.86 5.98
C PRO A 84 1.28 -19.14 6.79
N GLY A 85 2.49 -19.71 6.76
CA GLY A 85 3.67 -19.17 7.41
C GLY A 85 4.15 -20.02 8.59
N SER A 86 5.36 -19.72 9.06
CA SER A 86 6.03 -20.46 10.13
C SER A 86 6.01 -19.74 11.49
N ASN A 87 5.59 -18.48 11.52
CA ASN A 87 5.54 -17.69 12.74
C ASN A 87 4.43 -18.19 13.67
N PRO A 88 4.55 -18.01 15.00
CA PRO A 88 3.46 -18.33 15.92
C PRO A 88 2.16 -17.66 15.50
N VAL A 89 1.05 -18.36 15.67
CA VAL A 89 -0.28 -17.77 15.48
C VAL A 89 -0.53 -16.77 16.60
N GLU A 90 -1.02 -15.60 16.24
CA GLU A 90 -1.48 -14.60 17.16
C GLU A 90 -3.00 -14.58 17.17
N THR A 91 -3.57 -14.58 18.36
CA THR A 91 -5.02 -14.56 18.59
C THR A 91 -5.42 -13.24 19.27
N ARG A 92 -6.56 -12.69 18.86
CA ARG A 92 -7.21 -11.51 19.43
C ARG A 92 -8.72 -11.77 19.55
N ALA A 93 -9.38 -11.00 20.41
CA ALA A 93 -10.82 -11.16 20.67
C ALA A 93 -11.60 -9.88 20.31
N PRO A 94 -11.83 -9.60 19.01
CA PRO A 94 -12.56 -8.42 18.57
C PRO A 94 -14.08 -8.57 18.73
N ILE A 95 -14.80 -7.48 18.50
CA ILE A 95 -16.24 -7.51 18.27
C ILE A 95 -16.46 -7.85 16.79
N VAL A 96 -17.21 -8.93 16.54
CA VAL A 96 -17.45 -9.50 15.22
C VAL A 96 -18.95 -9.50 14.96
N CYS A 97 -19.34 -9.13 13.75
CA CYS A 97 -20.73 -9.07 13.30
C CYS A 97 -20.91 -10.03 12.11
N GLU A 98 -22.15 -10.28 11.71
CA GLU A 98 -22.45 -11.16 10.57
C GLU A 98 -21.87 -10.62 9.27
N GLU A 99 -21.93 -9.30 9.03
CA GLU A 99 -21.30 -8.66 7.88
C GLU A 99 -20.10 -7.82 8.31
N MET A 100 -18.94 -8.17 7.76
CA MET A 100 -17.70 -7.47 8.09
C MET A 100 -16.88 -7.13 6.86
N ARG A 101 -16.09 -6.07 6.99
CA ARG A 101 -15.01 -5.73 6.07
C ARG A 101 -13.69 -5.72 6.80
N ALA A 102 -12.67 -6.30 6.19
CA ALA A 102 -11.29 -6.21 6.69
C ALA A 102 -10.43 -5.40 5.73
N ASP A 103 -9.64 -4.46 6.24
CA ASP A 103 -8.67 -3.69 5.47
C ASP A 103 -7.27 -3.84 6.07
N LEU A 104 -6.27 -3.93 5.20
CA LEU A 104 -4.87 -3.99 5.59
C LEU A 104 -4.10 -2.89 4.85
N SER A 105 -3.30 -2.14 5.60
CA SER A 105 -2.50 -1.04 5.06
C SER A 105 -1.11 -1.01 5.70
N GLY A 106 -0.13 -0.41 5.02
CA GLY A 106 1.22 -0.28 5.56
C GLY A 106 2.11 0.60 4.68
N PRO A 107 2.76 1.63 5.22
CA PRO A 107 3.60 2.52 4.42
C PRO A 107 4.84 1.78 3.90
N GLY A 108 5.18 2.03 2.64
CA GLY A 108 6.34 1.40 1.99
C GLY A 108 6.13 -0.08 1.65
N MET A 109 4.88 -0.53 1.54
CA MET A 109 4.51 -1.88 1.10
C MET A 109 3.40 -1.78 0.04
N ASP A 110 3.45 -2.68 -0.94
CA ASP A 110 2.30 -2.97 -1.80
C ASP A 110 1.47 -4.05 -1.16
N ILE A 111 0.16 -3.80 -1.04
CA ILE A 111 -0.77 -4.73 -0.44
C ILE A 111 -1.91 -4.92 -1.43
N GLU A 112 -1.99 -6.12 -1.99
CA GLU A 112 -3.02 -6.51 -2.94
C GLU A 112 -3.95 -7.51 -2.25
N ARG A 113 -5.25 -7.23 -2.26
CA ARG A 113 -6.22 -8.17 -1.69
C ARG A 113 -6.38 -9.39 -2.59
N ALA A 114 -6.35 -10.57 -2.01
CA ALA A 114 -6.71 -11.80 -2.68
C ALA A 114 -8.21 -12.09 -2.45
N GLY A 115 -8.94 -12.44 -3.52
CA GLY A 115 -10.38 -12.72 -3.45
C GLY A 115 -11.28 -11.49 -3.70
N ASN A 116 -12.26 -11.25 -2.82
CA ASN A 116 -13.27 -10.21 -3.01
C ASN A 116 -12.65 -8.80 -2.88
N ALA A 117 -12.68 -8.02 -3.96
CA ALA A 117 -12.12 -6.66 -4.01
C ALA A 117 -12.71 -5.68 -2.97
N SER A 118 -13.99 -5.82 -2.57
CA SER A 118 -14.57 -4.93 -1.55
C SER A 118 -14.03 -5.18 -0.14
N GLY A 119 -13.47 -6.37 0.10
CA GLY A 119 -13.06 -6.81 1.43
C GLY A 119 -14.24 -7.15 2.34
N GLU A 120 -15.48 -7.10 1.86
CA GLU A 120 -16.67 -7.48 2.62
C GLU A 120 -16.90 -8.99 2.55
N MET A 121 -17.30 -9.58 3.67
CA MET A 121 -17.62 -10.98 3.78
C MET A 121 -18.65 -11.21 4.89
N LEU A 122 -19.49 -12.23 4.69
CA LEU A 122 -20.32 -12.78 5.75
C LEU A 122 -19.47 -13.65 6.67
N VAL A 123 -19.48 -13.36 7.96
CA VAL A 123 -18.89 -14.21 8.98
C VAL A 123 -19.95 -15.21 9.41
N PRO A 124 -19.73 -16.52 9.24
CA PRO A 124 -20.71 -17.50 9.68
C PRO A 124 -20.67 -17.67 11.21
N GLU A 125 -21.81 -18.02 11.81
CA GLU A 125 -21.87 -18.38 13.25
C GLU A 125 -20.99 -19.60 13.57
N HIS A 126 -20.82 -20.50 12.59
CA HIS A 126 -19.97 -21.68 12.67
C HIS A 126 -18.97 -21.70 11.51
N GLY A 127 -17.70 -21.91 11.82
CA GLY A 127 -16.61 -21.90 10.84
C GLY A 127 -15.86 -20.58 10.81
N VAL A 128 -15.20 -20.30 9.68
CA VAL A 128 -14.18 -19.26 9.57
C VAL A 128 -14.45 -18.38 8.36
N ALA A 129 -14.47 -17.06 8.57
CA ALA A 129 -14.32 -16.08 7.50
C ALA A 129 -12.83 -15.80 7.27
N GLU A 130 -12.42 -15.81 6.00
CA GLU A 130 -11.02 -15.70 5.61
C GLU A 130 -10.81 -14.49 4.70
N TRP A 131 -9.90 -13.61 5.10
CA TRP A 131 -9.36 -12.56 4.24
C TRP A 131 -7.89 -12.82 3.98
N SER A 132 -7.47 -12.63 2.74
CA SER A 132 -6.08 -12.81 2.33
C SER A 132 -5.56 -11.61 1.54
N TRP A 133 -4.27 -11.33 1.69
CA TRP A 133 -3.56 -10.28 0.98
C TRP A 133 -2.17 -10.75 0.57
N TRP A 134 -1.72 -10.31 -0.61
CA TRP A 134 -0.34 -10.39 -1.06
C TRP A 134 0.38 -9.11 -0.66
N ILE A 135 1.44 -9.24 0.15
CA ILE A 135 2.21 -8.12 0.67
C ILE A 135 3.60 -8.15 0.05
N THR A 136 4.00 -7.05 -0.59
CA THR A 136 5.34 -6.87 -1.16
C THR A 136 6.01 -5.61 -0.56
N PRO A 137 7.00 -5.76 0.34
CA PRO A 137 7.67 -4.62 0.93
C PRO A 137 8.55 -3.89 -0.08
N ARG A 138 8.37 -2.57 -0.24
CA ARG A 138 9.18 -1.71 -1.10
C ARG A 138 10.35 -1.07 -0.39
N GLU A 139 10.27 -0.90 0.92
CA GLU A 139 11.29 -0.23 1.72
C GLU A 139 11.75 -1.11 2.88
N ALA A 140 13.06 -1.17 3.09
CA ALA A 140 13.64 -1.89 4.22
C ALA A 140 13.45 -1.15 5.57
N GLY A 141 13.74 -1.87 6.66
CA GLY A 141 13.66 -1.39 8.03
C GLY A 141 12.41 -1.86 8.76
N ARG A 142 12.20 -1.30 9.95
CA ARG A 142 11.01 -1.60 10.76
C ARG A 142 9.82 -0.80 10.22
N LYS A 143 8.74 -1.52 9.89
CA LYS A 143 7.49 -0.94 9.38
C LYS A 143 6.31 -1.45 10.20
N THR A 144 5.18 -0.77 10.04
CA THR A 144 3.92 -1.14 10.67
C THR A 144 2.92 -1.53 9.58
N LEU A 145 2.31 -2.69 9.73
CA LEU A 145 1.08 -3.06 9.04
C LEU A 145 -0.09 -2.75 9.97
N THR A 146 -1.07 -2.00 9.51
CA THR A 146 -2.28 -1.70 10.27
C THR A 146 -3.44 -2.49 9.69
N LEU A 147 -4.00 -3.38 10.52
CA LEU A 147 -5.19 -4.15 10.24
C LEU A 147 -6.41 -3.44 10.84
N HIS A 148 -7.46 -3.25 10.04
CA HIS A 148 -8.75 -2.75 10.49
C HIS A 148 -9.84 -3.77 10.20
N LEU A 149 -10.76 -3.93 11.15
CA LEU A 149 -12.03 -4.59 10.92
C LEU A 149 -13.18 -3.60 11.10
N PHE A 150 -14.14 -3.68 10.20
CA PHE A 150 -15.33 -2.87 10.21
C PHE A 150 -16.58 -3.75 10.21
N ALA A 151 -17.57 -3.38 11.01
CA ALA A 151 -18.94 -3.87 10.85
C ALA A 151 -19.63 -3.07 9.75
N THR A 152 -20.25 -3.77 8.81
CA THR A 152 -21.02 -3.16 7.71
C THR A 152 -22.52 -3.48 7.88
N ALA A 153 -23.37 -2.75 7.17
CA ALA A 153 -24.81 -3.03 7.14
C ALA A 153 -25.29 -3.15 5.69
N GLU A 154 -26.20 -4.09 5.44
CA GLU A 154 -26.81 -4.38 4.12
C GLU A 154 -27.34 -3.14 3.38
N ASN A 155 -27.68 -2.05 4.09
CA ASN A 155 -28.34 -0.87 3.52
C ASN A 155 -27.41 0.33 3.24
N GLY A 156 -26.14 0.07 2.94
CA GLY A 156 -25.29 0.98 2.16
C GLY A 156 -23.93 1.32 2.78
N PRO A 157 -22.98 1.80 1.95
CA PRO A 157 -21.58 2.06 2.34
C PRO A 157 -21.39 3.20 3.35
N ASP A 158 -22.47 3.92 3.70
CA ASP A 158 -22.42 5.12 4.53
C ASP A 158 -22.28 4.83 6.04
N LEU A 159 -22.36 3.56 6.46
CA LEU A 159 -22.22 3.19 7.88
C LEU A 159 -21.27 1.99 8.04
N SER A 160 -19.98 2.29 8.01
CA SER A 160 -18.90 1.37 8.38
C SER A 160 -18.38 1.74 9.77
N LEU A 161 -18.47 0.80 10.72
CA LEU A 161 -18.04 1.02 12.10
C LEU A 161 -16.79 0.23 12.39
N GLU A 162 -15.69 0.90 12.74
CA GLU A 162 -14.47 0.22 13.15
C GLU A 162 -14.71 -0.54 14.46
N THR A 163 -14.59 -1.86 14.43
CA THR A 163 -14.75 -2.72 15.61
C THR A 163 -13.41 -3.18 16.17
N PHE A 164 -12.36 -3.17 15.35
CA PHE A 164 -11.03 -3.59 15.75
C PHE A 164 -9.95 -2.93 14.90
N ARG A 165 -8.82 -2.64 15.54
CA ARG A 165 -7.61 -2.13 14.90
C ARG A 165 -6.39 -2.71 15.60
N GLU A 166 -5.43 -3.19 14.82
CA GLU A 166 -4.15 -3.69 15.31
C GLU A 166 -3.00 -3.16 14.46
N ASP A 167 -1.94 -2.71 15.13
CA ASP A 167 -0.67 -2.33 14.50
C ASP A 167 0.35 -3.48 14.65
N ILE A 168 0.62 -4.19 13.56
CA ILE A 168 1.54 -5.32 13.48
C ILE A 168 2.92 -4.81 13.07
N GLN A 169 3.93 -5.10 13.88
CA GLN A 169 5.32 -4.71 13.60
C GLN A 169 5.97 -5.72 12.64
N VAL A 170 6.52 -5.23 11.54
CA VAL A 170 7.21 -6.05 10.53
C VAL A 170 8.62 -5.55 10.34
N GLU A 171 9.59 -6.45 10.49
CA GLU A 171 10.97 -6.19 10.16
C GLU A 171 11.23 -6.57 8.70
N ILE A 172 11.67 -5.61 7.89
CA ILE A 172 11.99 -5.83 6.47
C ILE A 172 13.50 -5.73 6.28
N GLU A 173 14.09 -6.87 5.96
CA GLU A 173 15.49 -6.96 5.60
C GLU A 173 15.73 -6.38 4.21
N ILE A 174 16.92 -5.81 3.99
CA ILE A 174 17.35 -5.36 2.67
C ILE A 174 17.47 -6.58 1.75
N GLY A 175 16.51 -6.73 0.85
CA GLY A 175 16.57 -7.65 -0.27
C GLY A 175 17.28 -6.96 -1.45
N TYR A 176 18.37 -7.54 -1.95
CA TYR A 176 19.02 -7.07 -3.19
C TYR A 176 18.14 -7.35 -4.42
N VAL A 177 17.00 -6.67 -4.55
CA VAL A 177 16.12 -6.79 -5.72
C VAL A 177 16.43 -5.66 -6.71
N LEU A 178 17.69 -5.58 -7.13
CA LEU A 178 18.13 -4.69 -8.22
C LEU A 178 17.74 -5.22 -9.61
N ASN A 179 17.28 -6.46 -9.73
CA ASN A 179 17.07 -7.08 -11.05
C ASN A 179 15.77 -6.67 -11.76
N ALA A 180 14.72 -6.27 -11.03
CA ALA A 180 13.44 -5.89 -11.64
C ALA A 180 13.43 -4.42 -12.07
N ILE A 181 13.87 -3.51 -11.18
CA ILE A 181 13.91 -2.07 -11.45
C ILE A 181 14.93 -1.72 -12.55
N VAL A 182 16.04 -2.46 -12.67
CA VAL A 182 17.01 -2.28 -13.76
C VAL A 182 16.44 -2.76 -15.11
N ARG A 183 15.59 -3.79 -15.14
CA ARG A 183 14.99 -4.26 -16.40
C ARG A 183 13.99 -3.24 -16.95
N ASP A 184 13.19 -2.61 -16.11
CA ASP A 184 12.21 -1.60 -16.53
C ASP A 184 12.85 -0.25 -16.90
N TRP A 185 13.99 0.11 -16.29
CA TRP A 185 14.78 1.27 -16.73
C TRP A 185 15.58 1.04 -18.01
N ALA A 186 15.97 -0.21 -18.32
CA ALA A 186 16.79 -0.51 -19.49
C ALA A 186 15.99 -0.55 -20.80
N GLN A 187 14.68 -0.85 -20.76
CA GLN A 187 13.87 -0.97 -21.97
C GLN A 187 13.60 0.37 -22.70
N PRO A 188 13.29 1.50 -22.02
CA PRO A 188 13.12 2.78 -22.72
C PRO A 188 14.42 3.38 -23.23
N LEU A 189 15.57 2.96 -22.68
CA LEU A 189 16.89 3.48 -23.05
C LEU A 189 17.56 2.68 -24.18
N GLY A 190 16.94 1.61 -24.69
CA GLY A 190 17.51 0.80 -25.78
C GLY A 190 18.84 0.13 -25.42
N VAL A 191 19.20 0.07 -24.13
CA VAL A 191 20.46 -0.48 -23.67
C VAL A 191 20.29 -1.98 -23.50
N THR A 192 20.52 -2.70 -24.60
CA THR A 192 20.65 -4.15 -24.56
C THR A 192 21.91 -4.53 -23.76
N ILE A 193 21.79 -5.55 -22.90
CA ILE A 193 22.84 -6.07 -22.01
C ILE A 193 24.21 -6.33 -22.69
N PRO A 194 24.32 -6.69 -23.99
CA PRO A 194 25.63 -6.82 -24.65
C PRO A 194 26.44 -5.51 -24.71
N VAL A 195 25.78 -4.35 -24.76
CA VAL A 195 26.43 -3.04 -24.92
C VAL A 195 27.08 -2.56 -23.62
N LEU A 196 26.50 -2.85 -22.46
CA LEU A 196 27.07 -2.47 -21.16
C LEU A 196 28.31 -3.30 -20.79
N VAL A 197 28.32 -4.60 -21.13
CA VAL A 197 29.52 -5.44 -20.95
C VAL A 197 30.64 -4.98 -21.89
N GLY A 198 30.31 -4.57 -23.12
CA GLY A 198 31.26 -3.98 -24.06
C GLY A 198 31.83 -2.63 -23.60
N ALA A 199 30.99 -1.75 -23.05
CA ALA A 199 31.39 -0.41 -22.60
C ALA A 199 32.28 -0.47 -21.33
N ILE A 200 31.93 -1.30 -20.34
CA ILE A 200 32.76 -1.48 -19.13
C ILE A 200 34.10 -2.16 -19.50
N GLY A 201 34.07 -3.15 -20.41
CA GLY A 201 35.28 -3.77 -20.95
C GLY A 201 36.20 -2.78 -21.69
N ALA A 202 35.64 -1.93 -22.54
CA ALA A 202 36.39 -0.92 -23.29
C ALA A 202 37.00 0.15 -22.37
N ILE A 203 36.27 0.60 -21.34
CA ILE A 203 36.75 1.58 -20.35
C ILE A 203 37.91 0.99 -19.52
N LEU A 204 37.81 -0.26 -19.09
CA LEU A 204 38.87 -0.93 -18.33
C LEU A 204 40.13 -1.16 -19.18
N VAL A 205 39.98 -1.59 -20.45
CA VAL A 205 41.10 -1.79 -21.38
C VAL A 205 41.78 -0.45 -21.74
N TRP A 206 41.01 0.62 -21.96
CA TRP A 206 41.55 1.94 -22.26
C TRP A 206 42.26 2.59 -21.06
N SER A 207 41.76 2.39 -19.83
CA SER A 207 42.44 2.89 -18.64
C SER A 207 43.80 2.21 -18.40
N ARG A 208 43.90 0.90 -18.68
CA ARG A 208 45.16 0.15 -18.57
C ARG A 208 46.17 0.52 -19.64
N SER A 209 45.74 0.83 -20.86
CA SER A 209 46.64 1.24 -21.95
C SER A 209 47.18 2.66 -21.77
N ARG A 210 46.41 3.59 -21.17
CA ARG A 210 46.91 4.93 -20.79
C ARG A 210 47.97 4.89 -19.69
N LYS A 211 47.88 3.97 -18.72
CA LYS A 211 48.91 3.81 -17.67
C LYS A 211 50.27 3.32 -18.21
N ARG A 212 50.32 2.67 -19.38
CA ARG A 212 51.59 2.21 -19.98
C ARG A 212 52.32 3.26 -20.82
N LYS A 213 51.67 4.36 -21.19
CA LYS A 213 52.31 5.44 -21.96
C LYS A 213 52.80 6.62 -21.11
N ALA A 214 52.54 6.60 -19.80
CA ALA A 214 52.99 7.64 -18.85
C ALA A 214 54.38 7.37 -18.24
N ARG A 215 55.25 6.61 -18.93
CA ARG A 215 56.69 6.58 -18.59
C ARG A 215 57.55 6.75 -19.85
N PRO A 216 57.91 7.99 -20.18
CA PRO A 216 59.21 8.28 -20.79
C PRO A 216 60.14 8.87 -19.73
N ALA A 217 61.23 8.12 -19.48
CA ALA A 217 62.58 8.53 -19.11
C ALA A 217 62.81 9.78 -18.24
N ALA A 218 63.32 9.55 -17.02
CA ALA A 218 64.37 10.37 -16.42
C ALA A 218 65.12 9.55 -15.35
N ASN A 219 65.79 8.47 -15.77
CA ASN A 219 66.92 7.91 -15.04
C ASN A 219 68.16 8.05 -15.92
N THR A 220 68.84 9.18 -15.77
CA THR A 220 70.26 9.33 -16.10
C THR A 220 70.81 10.42 -15.20
N ALA A 221 71.53 10.02 -14.15
CA ALA A 221 72.68 10.73 -13.58
C ALA A 221 73.10 9.98 -12.30
N SER A 222 73.92 8.95 -12.48
CA SER A 222 74.96 8.53 -11.53
C SER A 222 76.29 9.16 -11.99
N GLU A 223 77.25 9.23 -11.06
CA GLU A 223 78.66 9.67 -11.18
C GLU A 223 78.87 11.19 -11.26
N ASP A 224 79.88 11.78 -10.62
CA ASP A 224 80.80 11.46 -9.52
C ASP A 224 81.46 12.83 -9.20
#